data_AF-A0A1T4RK00-F1
#
_entry.id   AF-A0A1T4RK00-F1
#
_cell.length_a   1.000
_cell.length_b   1.000
_cell.length_c   1.000
_cell.angle_alpha   90.00
_cell.angle_beta   90.00
_cell.angle_gamma   90.00
#
_symmetry.space_group_name_H-M   'P 1'
#
loop_
_entity.id
_entity.type
_entity.pdbx_description
1 polymer ?
#
loop_
_entity_poly.entity_id
_entity_poly.type
_entity_poly.pdbx_seq_one_letter_code
_entity_poly.pdbx_strand_id
1 'polypeptide(L)'
;MSHARVLGIVGLTALAAAAVAYAQTTVTPIPENAPVETAPLEQVAPAPEVTSWGDAQNGATIAGTCAACHGLDGNPTDLQYPRLAGQSERYIAHQIALFKSGQRNDGMAAVMKPFADMLSAQDARDVGAYYATQQSGAGVADDGLVTEGPYEGMRFFEVGQQLYLSGDAERGIPSCMACHGPAGAGNPGPAYPRVAGQVSDYTQRRLEYFRSGDPENDSRLYRIMADVAAELTDQEIGALSSYLEGLHPAADDLVASAAGAAPVAAPAAAAPVDTGEEEIAQTGEGEAESVDADVAGPDEVATEVDATPDAQDPVTPPEQE
;
A
#
# COMPACT_ATOMS: atom_id res chain seq x y z
N MET A 1 -23.61 -85.85 23.68
CA MET A 1 -23.34 -85.86 22.23
C MET A 1 -23.15 -84.42 21.76
N SER A 2 -22.05 -83.79 22.16
CA SER A 2 -21.86 -82.33 22.25
C SER A 2 -20.69 -81.80 21.40
N HIS A 3 -20.15 -82.57 20.45
CA HIS A 3 -18.94 -82.16 19.73
C HIS A 3 -19.04 -82.17 18.20
N ALA A 4 -20.15 -82.62 17.63
CA ALA A 4 -20.29 -82.73 16.17
C ALA A 4 -20.80 -81.45 15.46
N ARG A 5 -21.43 -80.51 16.18
CA ARG A 5 -22.07 -79.32 15.58
C ARG A 5 -21.19 -78.08 15.50
N VAL A 6 -20.10 -78.03 16.27
CA VAL A 6 -19.22 -76.84 16.33
C VAL A 6 -18.19 -76.83 15.20
N LEU A 7 -17.79 -78.00 14.69
CA LEU A 7 -16.80 -78.10 13.61
C LEU A 7 -17.36 -77.76 12.21
N GLY A 8 -18.67 -77.81 12.01
CA GLY A 8 -19.29 -77.47 10.72
C GLY A 8 -19.36 -75.97 10.42
N ILE A 9 -19.42 -75.12 11.46
CA ILE A 9 -19.60 -73.66 11.29
C ILE A 9 -18.24 -72.96 11.09
N VAL A 10 -17.15 -73.50 11.64
CA VAL A 10 -15.80 -72.93 11.48
C VAL A 10 -15.22 -73.23 10.08
N GLY A 11 -15.58 -74.35 9.46
CA GLY A 11 -15.12 -74.69 8.11
C GLY A 11 -15.70 -73.80 7.01
N LEU A 12 -16.93 -73.30 7.19
CA LEU A 12 -17.62 -72.51 6.17
C LEU A 12 -17.22 -71.03 6.19
N THR A 13 -16.77 -70.49 7.34
CA THR A 13 -16.24 -69.13 7.44
C THR A 13 -14.81 -68.99 6.91
N ALA A 14 -13.99 -70.05 7.00
CA ALA A 14 -12.63 -70.04 6.46
C ALA A 14 -12.58 -70.05 4.92
N LEU A 15 -13.55 -70.66 4.24
CA LEU A 15 -13.62 -70.65 2.77
C LEU A 15 -14.22 -69.35 2.20
N ALA A 16 -15.09 -68.66 2.95
CA ALA A 16 -15.63 -67.36 2.53
C ALA A 16 -14.59 -66.23 2.59
N ALA A 17 -13.64 -66.28 3.53
CA ALA A 17 -12.58 -65.28 3.64
C ALA A 17 -11.52 -65.39 2.52
N ALA A 18 -11.31 -66.59 1.96
CA ALA A 18 -10.34 -66.80 0.87
C ALA A 18 -10.88 -66.35 -0.51
N ALA A 19 -12.20 -66.39 -0.73
CA ALA A 19 -12.81 -65.96 -2.00
C ALA A 19 -12.87 -64.42 -2.14
N VAL A 20 -12.95 -63.67 -1.04
CA VAL A 20 -12.98 -62.19 -1.07
C VAL A 20 -11.58 -61.60 -1.30
N ALA A 21 -10.51 -62.30 -0.91
CA ALA A 21 -9.14 -61.82 -1.09
C ALA A 21 -8.64 -61.90 -2.55
N TYR A 22 -9.20 -62.76 -3.39
CA TYR A 22 -8.76 -62.91 -4.79
C TYR A 22 -9.44 -61.92 -5.76
N ALA A 23 -10.46 -61.18 -5.31
CA ALA A 23 -11.25 -60.30 -6.18
C ALA A 23 -10.78 -58.83 -6.18
N GLN A 24 -9.75 -58.46 -5.41
CA GLN A 24 -9.38 -57.04 -5.20
C GLN A 24 -8.04 -56.62 -5.82
N THR A 25 -7.36 -57.44 -6.63
CA THR A 25 -6.05 -57.06 -7.21
C THR A 25 -6.00 -57.01 -8.74
N THR A 26 -7.13 -57.09 -9.45
CA THR A 26 -7.12 -56.76 -10.88
C THR A 26 -7.10 -55.24 -11.03
N VAL A 27 -5.88 -54.67 -11.03
CA VAL A 27 -5.63 -53.33 -11.52
C VAL A 27 -5.98 -53.35 -13.00
N THR A 28 -7.17 -52.88 -13.36
CA THR A 28 -7.49 -52.56 -14.76
C THR A 28 -6.52 -51.45 -15.18
N PRO A 29 -5.64 -51.69 -16.17
CA PRO A 29 -4.80 -50.62 -16.69
C PRO A 29 -5.71 -49.54 -17.25
N ILE A 30 -5.53 -48.31 -16.78
CA ILE A 30 -6.18 -47.13 -17.35
C ILE A 30 -5.71 -47.08 -18.81
N PRO A 31 -6.61 -46.94 -19.80
CA PRO A 31 -6.21 -46.81 -21.18
C PRO A 31 -5.19 -45.66 -21.30
N GLU A 32 -4.07 -45.92 -21.95
CA GLU A 32 -3.06 -44.89 -22.18
C GLU A 32 -3.70 -43.77 -22.98
N ASN A 33 -3.82 -42.59 -22.36
CA ASN A 33 -4.20 -41.39 -23.08
C ASN A 33 -3.18 -41.16 -24.20
N ALA A 34 -3.65 -40.68 -25.36
CA ALA A 34 -2.77 -40.29 -26.45
C ALA A 34 -1.64 -39.38 -25.91
N PRO A 35 -0.40 -39.50 -26.44
CA PRO A 35 0.71 -38.66 -26.01
C PRO A 35 0.27 -37.21 -26.03
N VAL A 36 0.35 -36.54 -24.88
CA VAL A 36 0.11 -35.10 -24.81
C VAL A 36 1.16 -34.45 -25.72
N GLU A 37 0.74 -33.69 -26.72
CA GLU A 37 1.65 -32.86 -27.50
C GLU A 37 2.32 -31.88 -26.54
N THR A 38 3.57 -32.16 -26.18
CA THR A 38 4.39 -31.22 -25.42
C THR A 38 5.03 -30.26 -26.42
N ALA A 39 4.58 -29.01 -26.42
CA ALA A 39 5.30 -27.95 -27.10
C ALA A 39 6.72 -27.82 -26.52
N PRO A 40 7.75 -27.54 -27.33
CA PRO A 40 9.10 -27.26 -26.83
C PRO A 40 9.08 -26.05 -25.89
N LEU A 41 9.72 -26.20 -24.72
CA LEU A 41 9.85 -25.13 -23.74
C LEU A 41 10.73 -23.97 -24.23
N GLU A 42 11.40 -24.10 -25.38
CA GLU A 42 12.29 -23.07 -25.95
C GLU A 42 11.60 -21.84 -26.55
N GLN A 43 10.27 -21.76 -26.61
CA GLN A 43 9.58 -20.47 -26.82
C GLN A 43 9.21 -19.85 -25.48
N VAL A 44 10.24 -19.55 -24.68
CA VAL A 44 10.07 -18.67 -23.53
C VAL A 44 10.08 -17.24 -24.08
N ALA A 45 9.05 -16.47 -23.73
CA ALA A 45 9.21 -15.04 -23.47
C ALA A 45 10.54 -14.76 -22.73
N PRO A 46 11.13 -13.55 -22.71
CA PRO A 46 12.37 -13.34 -21.96
C PRO A 46 12.24 -13.94 -20.55
N ALA A 47 13.19 -14.81 -20.19
CA ALA A 47 13.16 -15.54 -18.92
C ALA A 47 12.91 -14.54 -17.79
N PRO A 48 12.04 -14.84 -16.81
CA PRO A 48 11.77 -13.91 -15.73
C PRO A 48 13.09 -13.49 -15.07
N GLU A 49 13.30 -12.18 -14.92
CA GLU A 49 14.46 -11.66 -14.20
C GLU A 49 14.54 -12.36 -12.85
N VAL A 50 15.62 -13.11 -12.65
CA VAL A 50 15.86 -13.81 -11.38
C VAL A 50 16.21 -12.74 -10.34
N THR A 51 15.28 -12.46 -9.44
CA THR A 51 15.48 -11.52 -8.33
C THR A 51 15.85 -12.25 -7.05
N SER A 52 16.63 -11.59 -6.19
CA SER A 52 16.89 -12.03 -4.82
C SER A 52 15.98 -11.30 -3.82
N TRP A 53 16.18 -11.56 -2.52
CA TRP A 53 15.67 -10.65 -1.49
C TRP A 53 16.25 -9.25 -1.68
N GLY A 54 15.49 -8.23 -1.29
CA GLY A 54 15.90 -6.84 -1.45
C GLY A 54 17.04 -6.43 -0.51
N ASP A 55 17.91 -5.55 -0.99
CA ASP A 55 18.90 -4.83 -0.21
C ASP A 55 18.28 -3.51 0.30
N ALA A 56 18.05 -3.40 1.61
CA ALA A 56 17.42 -2.23 2.20
C ALA A 56 18.31 -0.97 2.13
N GLN A 57 19.63 -1.10 2.09
CA GLN A 57 20.55 0.03 1.96
C GLN A 57 20.54 0.58 0.53
N ASN A 58 20.54 -0.31 -0.47
CA ASN A 58 20.33 0.12 -1.85
C ASN A 58 18.93 0.73 -2.03
N GLY A 59 17.92 0.08 -1.44
CA GLY A 59 16.54 0.56 -1.42
C GLY A 59 16.39 1.97 -0.85
N ALA A 60 17.10 2.29 0.24
CA ALA A 60 17.11 3.63 0.82
C ALA A 60 17.63 4.69 -0.15
N THR A 61 18.65 4.35 -0.95
CA THR A 61 19.23 5.26 -1.95
C THR A 61 18.22 5.54 -3.06
N ILE A 62 17.52 4.50 -3.54
CA ILE A 62 16.51 4.62 -4.59
C ILE A 62 15.26 5.36 -4.08
N ALA A 63 14.84 5.08 -2.84
CA ALA A 63 13.67 5.68 -2.20
C ALA A 63 13.75 7.21 -2.06
N GLY A 64 14.95 7.80 -2.18
CA GLY A 64 15.13 9.25 -2.25
C GLY A 64 14.28 9.92 -3.35
N THR A 65 14.06 9.26 -4.48
CA THR A 65 13.20 9.77 -5.57
C THR A 65 11.71 9.67 -5.23
N CYS A 66 11.32 8.77 -4.33
CA CYS A 66 9.92 8.53 -3.92
C CYS A 66 9.45 9.53 -2.84
N ALA A 67 10.39 10.16 -2.14
CA ALA A 67 10.15 10.92 -0.94
C ALA A 67 9.28 12.16 -1.12
N ALA A 68 9.28 12.76 -2.32
CA ALA A 68 8.50 13.96 -2.61
C ALA A 68 6.98 13.75 -2.45
N CYS A 69 6.50 12.52 -2.67
CA CYS A 69 5.08 12.17 -2.55
C CYS A 69 4.82 11.25 -1.35
N HIS A 70 5.71 10.29 -1.10
CA HIS A 70 5.47 9.26 -0.07
C HIS A 70 6.18 9.52 1.27
N GLY A 71 7.00 10.58 1.37
CA GLY A 71 7.86 10.83 2.52
C GLY A 71 9.16 10.01 2.47
N LEU A 72 10.22 10.53 3.11
CA LEU A 72 11.54 9.87 3.16
C LEU A 72 11.49 8.51 3.87
N ASP A 73 10.68 8.43 4.93
CA ASP A 73 10.41 7.22 5.71
C ASP A 73 9.17 6.46 5.21
N GLY A 74 8.52 6.94 4.14
CA GLY A 74 7.31 6.33 3.61
C GLY A 74 6.02 6.74 4.33
N ASN A 75 6.06 7.76 5.20
CA ASN A 75 4.90 8.42 5.79
C ASN A 75 4.62 9.77 5.09
N PRO A 76 3.63 9.84 4.19
CA PRO A 76 3.36 11.06 3.44
C PRO A 76 2.74 12.15 4.32
N THR A 77 3.10 13.40 4.07
CA THR A 77 2.44 14.58 4.67
C THR A 77 1.15 14.95 3.94
N ASP A 78 1.13 14.74 2.62
CA ASP A 78 -0.05 14.88 1.79
C ASP A 78 -0.79 13.54 1.71
N LEU A 79 -1.93 13.48 2.37
CA LEU A 79 -2.77 12.29 2.55
C LEU A 79 -3.43 11.81 1.25
N GLN A 80 -3.26 12.53 0.13
CA GLN A 80 -3.65 11.98 -1.17
C GLN A 80 -2.79 10.77 -1.58
N TYR A 81 -1.55 10.68 -1.08
CA TYR A 81 -0.60 9.60 -1.36
C TYR A 81 -0.67 8.50 -0.29
N PRO A 82 -0.49 7.22 -0.66
CA PRO A 82 -0.46 6.13 0.31
C PRO A 82 0.82 6.13 1.14
N ARG A 83 0.69 5.64 2.37
CA ARG A 83 1.80 5.25 3.22
C ARG A 83 2.47 3.98 2.68
N LEU A 84 3.79 4.04 2.56
CA LEU A 84 4.65 2.92 2.18
C LEU A 84 5.35 2.31 3.40
N ALA A 85 5.53 3.09 4.47
CA ALA A 85 6.20 2.66 5.69
C ALA A 85 5.58 1.37 6.27
N GLY A 86 6.41 0.39 6.58
CA GLY A 86 6.02 -0.91 7.13
C GLY A 86 5.31 -1.84 6.14
N GLN A 87 5.14 -1.45 4.87
CA GLN A 87 4.56 -2.32 3.86
C GLN A 87 5.58 -3.40 3.44
N SER A 88 5.10 -4.60 3.13
CA SER A 88 5.99 -5.70 2.79
C SER A 88 6.75 -5.48 1.48
N GLU A 89 8.01 -5.94 1.45
CA GLU A 89 8.86 -5.97 0.25
C GLU A 89 8.13 -6.57 -0.95
N ARG A 90 7.52 -7.73 -0.75
CA ARG A 90 6.82 -8.47 -1.81
C ARG A 90 5.63 -7.71 -2.35
N TYR A 91 4.87 -7.04 -1.49
CA TYR A 91 3.74 -6.22 -1.95
C TYR A 91 4.23 -5.00 -2.73
N ILE A 92 5.22 -4.25 -2.23
CA ILE A 92 5.76 -3.07 -2.93
C ILE A 92 6.28 -3.46 -4.31
N ALA A 93 7.12 -4.50 -4.38
CA ALA A 93 7.65 -4.97 -5.65
C ALA A 93 6.55 -5.42 -6.62
N HIS A 94 5.50 -6.08 -6.10
CA HIS A 94 4.35 -6.46 -6.90
C HIS A 94 3.58 -5.23 -7.43
N GLN A 95 3.34 -4.21 -6.61
CA GLN A 95 2.66 -3.00 -7.06
C GLN A 95 3.47 -2.24 -8.12
N ILE A 96 4.79 -2.13 -7.94
CA ILE A 96 5.69 -1.53 -8.94
C ILE A 96 5.59 -2.29 -10.27
N ALA A 97 5.56 -3.62 -10.26
CA ALA A 97 5.38 -4.42 -11.46
C ALA A 97 4.02 -4.14 -12.15
N LEU A 98 2.94 -4.01 -11.37
CA LEU A 98 1.60 -3.69 -11.91
C LEU A 98 1.55 -2.28 -12.53
N PHE A 99 2.21 -1.29 -11.92
CA PHE A 99 2.34 0.06 -12.49
C PHE A 99 3.14 0.03 -13.80
N LYS A 100 4.28 -0.66 -13.79
CA LYS A 100 5.18 -0.79 -14.95
C LYS A 100 4.45 -1.41 -16.13
N SER A 101 3.69 -2.49 -15.90
CA SER A 101 2.91 -3.18 -16.94
C SER A 101 1.63 -2.46 -17.34
N GLY A 102 1.20 -1.44 -16.58
CA GLY A 102 -0.08 -0.75 -16.81
C GLY A 102 -1.32 -1.49 -16.28
N GLN A 103 -1.16 -2.63 -15.60
CA GLN A 103 -2.27 -3.35 -14.96
C GLN A 103 -2.85 -2.59 -13.75
N ARG A 104 -2.07 -1.65 -13.20
CA ARG A 104 -2.54 -0.67 -12.23
C ARG A 104 -2.34 0.73 -12.80
N ASN A 105 -3.43 1.29 -13.33
CA ASN A 105 -3.45 2.57 -14.02
C ASN A 105 -4.68 3.41 -13.62
N ASP A 106 -5.37 3.04 -12.54
CA ASP A 106 -6.57 3.71 -12.05
C ASP A 106 -6.26 5.08 -11.44
N GLY A 107 -6.99 6.13 -11.86
CA GLY A 107 -6.93 7.47 -11.26
C GLY A 107 -5.50 7.98 -11.00
N MET A 108 -5.21 8.30 -9.73
CA MET A 108 -3.89 8.77 -9.29
C MET A 108 -2.79 7.72 -9.35
N ALA A 109 -3.14 6.43 -9.42
CA ALA A 109 -2.18 5.35 -9.52
C ALA A 109 -1.40 5.41 -10.86
N ALA A 110 -1.97 5.99 -11.92
CA ALA A 110 -1.28 6.22 -13.20
C ALA A 110 -0.03 7.11 -13.08
N VAL A 111 0.01 8.02 -12.09
CA VAL A 111 1.17 8.89 -11.83
C VAL A 111 2.43 8.08 -11.50
N MET A 112 2.28 6.86 -10.98
CA MET A 112 3.41 5.99 -10.63
C MET A 112 4.10 5.34 -11.82
N LYS A 113 3.48 5.30 -13.01
CA LYS A 113 4.04 4.57 -14.16
C LYS A 113 5.44 5.05 -14.57
N PRO A 114 5.72 6.35 -14.76
CA PRO A 114 7.07 6.82 -15.12
C PRO A 114 8.13 6.44 -14.08
N PHE A 115 7.77 6.42 -12.79
CA PHE A 115 8.66 6.00 -11.72
C PHE A 115 8.90 4.50 -11.73
N ALA A 116 7.87 3.69 -11.96
CA ALA A 116 7.99 2.25 -12.08
C ALA A 116 8.79 1.83 -13.33
N ASP A 117 8.68 2.58 -14.42
CA ASP A 117 9.42 2.30 -15.66
C ASP A 117 10.94 2.44 -15.46
N MET A 118 11.40 3.30 -14.55
CA MET A 118 12.82 3.49 -14.22
C MET A 118 13.43 2.36 -13.39
N LEU A 119 12.62 1.53 -12.72
CA LEU A 119 13.10 0.51 -11.79
C LEU A 119 13.26 -0.84 -12.46
N SER A 120 14.37 -1.55 -12.21
CA SER A 120 14.47 -2.98 -12.49
C SER A 120 13.61 -3.79 -11.51
N ALA A 121 13.42 -5.09 -11.77
CA ALA A 121 12.72 -5.94 -10.82
C ALA A 121 13.47 -6.05 -9.48
N GLN A 122 14.81 -5.98 -9.49
CA GLN A 122 15.62 -5.98 -8.27
C GLN A 122 15.49 -4.65 -7.51
N ASP A 123 15.51 -3.50 -8.21
CA ASP A 123 15.31 -2.19 -7.57
C ASP A 123 13.97 -2.11 -6.84
N ALA A 124 12.92 -2.69 -7.44
CA ALA A 124 11.60 -2.76 -6.82
C ALA A 124 11.60 -3.59 -5.53
N ARG A 125 12.40 -4.66 -5.46
CA ARG A 125 12.61 -5.47 -4.24
C ARG A 125 13.43 -4.69 -3.22
N ASP A 126 14.46 -3.98 -3.63
CA ASP A 126 15.32 -3.19 -2.74
C ASP A 126 14.52 -2.05 -2.08
N VAL A 127 13.77 -1.27 -2.86
CA VAL A 127 12.85 -0.24 -2.33
C VAL A 127 11.81 -0.84 -1.40
N GLY A 128 11.26 -2.00 -1.77
CA GLY A 128 10.34 -2.73 -0.91
C GLY A 128 10.97 -3.15 0.43
N ALA A 129 12.21 -3.63 0.41
CA ALA A 129 12.95 -4.01 1.60
C ALA A 129 13.22 -2.80 2.51
N TYR A 130 13.58 -1.65 1.93
CA TYR A 130 13.75 -0.41 2.68
C TYR A 130 12.47 0.05 3.38
N TYR A 131 11.34 0.14 2.66
CA TYR A 131 10.09 0.60 3.26
C TYR A 131 9.53 -0.38 4.29
N ALA A 132 9.81 -1.68 4.13
CA ALA A 132 9.45 -2.70 5.12
C ALA A 132 10.14 -2.51 6.47
N THR A 133 11.31 -1.82 6.52
CA THR A 133 11.99 -1.50 7.78
C THR A 133 11.53 -0.20 8.43
N GLN A 134 10.72 0.61 7.74
CA GLN A 134 10.28 1.90 8.27
C GLN A 134 9.12 1.71 9.26
N GLN A 135 9.09 2.54 10.30
CA GLN A 135 7.97 2.59 11.20
C GLN A 135 6.79 3.25 10.51
N SER A 136 5.69 2.51 10.37
CA SER A 136 4.45 3.11 9.91
C SER A 136 3.89 4.03 10.98
N GLY A 137 3.42 5.20 10.57
CA GLY A 137 2.49 5.98 11.37
C GLY A 137 1.11 5.32 11.47
N ALA A 138 0.17 6.05 12.07
CA ALA A 138 -1.27 5.82 12.05
C ALA A 138 -1.97 7.18 12.08
N GLY A 139 -3.19 7.25 11.55
CA GLY A 139 -4.07 8.41 11.73
C GLY A 139 -5.03 8.17 12.89
N VAL A 140 -6.15 8.91 12.88
CA VAL A 140 -7.20 8.79 13.90
C VAL A 140 -8.47 8.32 13.21
N ALA A 141 -9.06 7.24 13.72
CA ALA A 141 -10.35 6.78 13.24
C ALA A 141 -11.47 7.72 13.70
N ASP A 142 -12.44 7.95 12.82
CA ASP A 142 -13.57 8.84 13.07
C ASP A 142 -14.51 8.22 14.10
N ASP A 143 -14.69 8.98 15.17
CA ASP A 143 -15.32 8.59 16.40
C ASP A 143 -16.72 9.23 16.56
N GLY A 144 -17.17 9.94 15.52
CA GLY A 144 -18.50 10.51 15.36
C GLY A 144 -19.60 9.46 15.28
N LEU A 145 -20.82 9.86 15.66
CA LEU A 145 -21.99 8.99 15.62
C LEU A 145 -22.58 8.92 14.21
N VAL A 146 -22.92 7.71 13.78
CA VAL A 146 -23.74 7.49 12.60
C VAL A 146 -25.17 7.94 12.90
N THR A 147 -25.68 8.88 12.10
CA THR A 147 -27.01 9.47 12.31
C THR A 147 -28.11 8.85 11.46
N GLU A 148 -27.75 8.04 10.46
CA GLU A 148 -28.69 7.48 9.49
C GLU A 148 -28.23 6.11 8.98
N GLY A 149 -29.19 5.31 8.50
CA GLY A 149 -28.92 4.01 7.88
C GLY A 149 -28.89 2.84 8.87
N PRO A 150 -28.43 1.65 8.42
CA PRO A 150 -28.49 0.41 9.22
C PRO A 150 -27.56 0.43 10.45
N TYR A 151 -26.65 1.40 10.53
CA TYR A 151 -25.67 1.55 11.60
C TYR A 151 -25.95 2.73 12.54
N GLU A 152 -27.17 3.30 12.50
CA GLU A 152 -27.56 4.43 13.35
C GLU A 152 -27.24 4.18 14.83
N GLY A 153 -26.58 5.16 15.47
CA GLY A 153 -26.21 5.12 16.88
C GLY A 153 -24.86 4.44 17.18
N MET A 154 -24.21 3.82 16.18
CA MET A 154 -22.83 3.34 16.31
C MET A 154 -21.83 4.49 16.07
N ARG A 155 -20.62 4.36 16.60
CA ARG A 155 -19.51 5.23 16.17
C ARG A 155 -19.05 4.82 14.78
N PHE A 156 -18.62 5.76 13.96
CA PHE A 156 -18.29 5.47 12.56
C PHE A 156 -17.20 4.40 12.42
N PHE A 157 -16.12 4.48 13.21
CA PHE A 157 -15.08 3.43 13.20
C PHE A 157 -15.57 2.06 13.68
N GLU A 158 -16.62 1.97 14.52
CA GLU A 158 -17.12 0.69 15.04
C GLU A 158 -17.75 -0.16 13.93
N VAL A 159 -18.38 0.49 12.94
CA VAL A 159 -18.90 -0.17 11.74
C VAL A 159 -17.75 -0.84 10.98
N GLY A 160 -16.67 -0.11 10.72
CA GLY A 160 -15.47 -0.63 10.07
C GLY A 160 -14.77 -1.71 10.88
N GLN A 161 -14.67 -1.53 12.20
CA GLN A 161 -14.08 -2.50 13.12
C GLN A 161 -14.85 -3.83 13.10
N GLN A 162 -16.19 -3.79 13.14
CA GLN A 162 -17.01 -4.99 13.11
C GLN A 162 -16.77 -5.80 11.83
N LEU A 163 -16.80 -5.14 10.66
CA LEU A 163 -16.54 -5.78 9.37
C LEU A 163 -15.10 -6.30 9.28
N TYR A 164 -14.13 -5.54 9.77
CA TYR A 164 -12.73 -5.95 9.74
C TYR A 164 -12.48 -7.23 10.54
N LEU A 165 -13.04 -7.30 11.75
CA LEU A 165 -12.84 -8.42 12.66
C LEU A 165 -13.69 -9.64 12.29
N SER A 166 -14.94 -9.42 11.90
CA SER A 166 -15.93 -10.50 11.78
C SER A 166 -16.46 -10.72 10.37
N GLY A 167 -16.36 -9.72 9.49
CA GLY A 167 -17.06 -9.72 8.21
C GLY A 167 -18.57 -9.70 8.39
N ASP A 168 -19.29 -10.18 7.38
CA ASP A 168 -20.74 -10.38 7.38
C ASP A 168 -21.04 -11.69 6.63
N ALA A 169 -21.28 -12.77 7.38
CA ALA A 169 -21.50 -14.09 6.80
C ALA A 169 -22.82 -14.19 6.02
N GLU A 170 -23.82 -13.36 6.32
CA GLU A 170 -25.11 -13.37 5.63
C GLU A 170 -24.99 -12.79 4.22
N ARG A 171 -24.17 -11.75 4.06
CA ARG A 171 -23.81 -11.17 2.76
C ARG A 171 -22.60 -11.83 2.09
N GLY A 172 -21.98 -12.81 2.75
CA GLY A 172 -20.79 -13.49 2.21
C GLY A 172 -19.50 -12.66 2.27
N ILE A 173 -19.46 -11.60 3.08
CA ILE A 173 -18.27 -10.77 3.32
C ILE A 173 -17.38 -11.49 4.33
N PRO A 174 -16.19 -11.98 3.96
CA PRO A 174 -15.29 -12.61 4.92
C PRO A 174 -14.69 -11.56 5.87
N SER A 175 -14.28 -12.03 7.05
CA SER A 175 -13.46 -11.23 7.97
C SER A 175 -12.17 -10.76 7.28
N CYS A 176 -11.93 -9.44 7.24
CA CYS A 176 -10.76 -8.86 6.59
C CYS A 176 -9.46 -9.32 7.24
N MET A 177 -9.46 -9.47 8.58
CA MET A 177 -8.28 -9.93 9.32
C MET A 177 -7.87 -11.37 8.99
N ALA A 178 -8.72 -12.18 8.36
CA ALA A 178 -8.34 -13.51 7.89
C ALA A 178 -7.21 -13.48 6.85
N CYS A 179 -7.14 -12.40 6.06
CA CYS A 179 -6.10 -12.20 5.04
C CYS A 179 -5.12 -11.09 5.45
N HIS A 180 -5.60 -10.02 6.07
CA HIS A 180 -4.79 -8.85 6.44
C HIS A 180 -4.22 -8.91 7.87
N GLY A 181 -4.52 -9.96 8.63
CA GLY A 181 -4.05 -10.18 10.01
C GLY A 181 -4.84 -9.38 11.06
N PRO A 182 -4.85 -9.79 12.34
CA PRO A 182 -5.64 -9.12 13.38
C PRO A 182 -5.29 -7.63 13.60
N ALA A 183 -4.02 -7.29 13.43
CA ALA A 183 -3.50 -5.93 13.58
C ALA A 183 -3.21 -5.26 12.22
N GLY A 184 -3.78 -5.76 11.12
CA GLY A 184 -3.60 -5.18 9.79
C GLY A 184 -2.19 -5.23 9.22
N ALA A 185 -1.32 -6.09 9.74
CA ALA A 185 0.07 -6.23 9.30
C ALA A 185 0.22 -6.88 7.90
N GLY A 186 -0.84 -7.47 7.36
CA GLY A 186 -0.81 -8.19 6.09
C GLY A 186 -0.22 -9.61 6.21
N ASN A 187 0.01 -10.23 5.05
CA ASN A 187 0.68 -11.52 4.93
C ASN A 187 1.61 -11.51 3.71
N PRO A 188 2.94 -11.40 3.91
CA PRO A 188 3.88 -11.20 2.81
C PRO A 188 3.97 -12.41 1.85
N GLY A 189 3.60 -13.63 2.28
CA GLY A 189 3.68 -14.82 1.42
C GLY A 189 2.86 -14.66 0.13
N PRO A 190 1.52 -14.56 0.23
CA PRO A 190 0.63 -14.20 -0.89
C PRO A 190 0.69 -12.71 -1.29
N ALA A 191 1.61 -11.91 -0.71
CA ALA A 191 1.67 -10.46 -0.85
C ALA A 191 0.34 -9.75 -0.48
N TYR A 192 -0.33 -10.21 0.57
CA TYR A 192 -1.45 -9.46 1.15
C TYR A 192 -0.91 -8.23 1.89
N PRO A 193 -1.37 -7.02 1.54
CA PRO A 193 -0.77 -5.81 2.06
C PRO A 193 -1.04 -5.62 3.55
N ARG A 194 -0.09 -4.92 4.18
CA ARG A 194 -0.37 -4.16 5.39
C ARG A 194 -1.43 -3.10 5.09
N VAL A 195 -2.48 -3.06 5.89
CA VAL A 195 -3.62 -2.12 5.80
C VAL A 195 -3.72 -1.23 7.04
N ALA A 196 -3.13 -1.66 8.16
CA ALA A 196 -3.05 -0.86 9.37
C ALA A 196 -2.40 0.51 9.11
N GLY A 197 -2.96 1.55 9.70
CA GLY A 197 -2.53 2.92 9.57
C GLY A 197 -2.79 3.55 8.21
N GLN A 198 -3.13 2.79 7.17
CA GLN A 198 -3.18 3.32 5.81
C GLN A 198 -4.16 4.50 5.72
N VAL A 199 -3.80 5.51 4.93
CA VAL A 199 -4.60 6.73 4.80
C VAL A 199 -6.03 6.42 4.35
N SER A 200 -7.05 6.95 5.04
CA SER A 200 -8.46 6.61 4.77
C SER A 200 -8.84 6.90 3.32
N ASP A 201 -8.52 8.10 2.80
CA ASP A 201 -8.86 8.45 1.42
C ASP A 201 -8.26 7.50 0.39
N TYR A 202 -7.02 7.04 0.60
CA TYR A 202 -6.40 6.06 -0.30
C TYR A 202 -7.10 4.69 -0.20
N THR A 203 -7.41 4.27 1.03
CA THR A 203 -8.08 3.00 1.30
C THR A 203 -9.48 2.98 0.69
N GLN A 204 -10.23 4.07 0.84
CA GLN A 204 -11.56 4.26 0.29
C GLN A 204 -11.52 4.15 -1.24
N ARG A 205 -10.68 4.96 -1.90
CA ARG A 205 -10.52 4.91 -3.37
C ARG A 205 -10.15 3.51 -3.86
N ARG A 206 -9.35 2.77 -3.09
CA ARG A 206 -8.94 1.42 -3.46
C ARG A 206 -10.07 0.41 -3.32
N LEU A 207 -10.84 0.47 -2.25
CA LEU A 207 -12.04 -0.35 -2.06
C LEU A 207 -13.11 -0.03 -3.12
N GLU A 208 -13.31 1.24 -3.44
CA GLU A 208 -14.20 1.69 -4.52
C GLU A 208 -13.76 1.14 -5.89
N TYR A 209 -12.45 1.17 -6.20
CA TYR A 209 -11.90 0.58 -7.43
C TYR A 209 -12.07 -0.95 -7.49
N PHE A 210 -11.93 -1.64 -6.36
CA PHE A 210 -12.20 -3.07 -6.31
C PHE A 210 -13.70 -3.35 -6.52
N ARG A 211 -14.57 -2.61 -5.86
CA ARG A 211 -16.03 -2.75 -5.96
C ARG A 211 -16.57 -2.43 -7.34
N SER A 212 -16.01 -1.43 -8.03
CA SER A 212 -16.46 -1.08 -9.38
C SER A 212 -16.22 -2.20 -10.39
N GLY A 213 -15.24 -3.06 -10.12
CA GLY A 213 -14.82 -4.14 -11.01
C GLY A 213 -14.10 -3.61 -12.26
N ASP A 214 -13.05 -4.31 -12.66
CA ASP A 214 -12.30 -4.09 -13.89
C ASP A 214 -12.21 -5.46 -14.58
N PRO A 215 -13.03 -5.71 -15.62
CA PRO A 215 -13.05 -7.00 -16.29
C PRO A 215 -11.75 -7.29 -17.05
N GLU A 216 -10.93 -6.28 -17.32
CA GLU A 216 -9.63 -6.43 -17.97
C GLU A 216 -8.52 -6.79 -16.96
N ASN A 217 -8.74 -6.55 -15.67
CA ASN A 217 -7.78 -6.90 -14.63
C ASN A 217 -7.90 -8.38 -14.22
N ASP A 218 -7.00 -9.19 -14.75
CA ASP A 218 -6.98 -10.63 -14.54
C ASP A 218 -6.09 -11.10 -13.38
N SER A 219 -5.57 -10.18 -12.56
CA SER A 219 -4.78 -10.53 -11.39
C SER A 219 -5.63 -11.30 -10.37
N ARG A 220 -5.13 -12.46 -9.92
CA ARG A 220 -5.79 -13.25 -8.86
C ARG A 220 -6.01 -12.42 -7.58
N LEU A 221 -5.03 -11.59 -7.21
CA LEU A 221 -5.13 -10.75 -6.01
C LEU A 221 -6.16 -9.63 -6.20
N TYR A 222 -6.30 -9.10 -7.42
CA TYR A 222 -7.34 -8.14 -7.75
C TYR A 222 -8.73 -8.77 -7.60
N ARG A 223 -8.97 -9.93 -8.23
CA ARG A 223 -10.29 -10.60 -8.17
C ARG A 223 -10.74 -10.92 -6.76
N ILE A 224 -9.83 -11.39 -5.90
CA ILE A 224 -10.16 -11.64 -4.48
C ILE A 224 -10.73 -10.38 -3.82
N MET A 225 -10.10 -9.23 -4.01
CA MET A 225 -10.58 -7.99 -3.40
C MET A 225 -11.81 -7.42 -4.11
N ALA A 226 -11.95 -7.61 -5.41
CA ALA A 226 -13.15 -7.23 -6.16
C ALA A 226 -14.38 -8.00 -5.66
N ASP A 227 -14.26 -9.32 -5.46
CA ASP A 227 -15.33 -10.17 -4.93
C ASP A 227 -15.72 -9.74 -3.51
N VAL A 228 -14.75 -9.41 -2.64
CA VAL A 228 -15.02 -8.92 -1.28
C VAL A 228 -15.69 -7.54 -1.30
N ALA A 229 -15.20 -6.63 -2.14
CA ALA A 229 -15.65 -5.26 -2.16
C ALA A 229 -17.02 -5.07 -2.84
N ALA A 230 -17.42 -6.00 -3.71
CA ALA A 230 -18.71 -6.00 -4.41
C ALA A 230 -19.91 -5.87 -3.47
N GLU A 231 -19.82 -6.43 -2.26
CA GLU A 231 -20.90 -6.49 -1.27
C GLU A 231 -20.87 -5.31 -0.27
N LEU A 232 -19.88 -4.42 -0.36
CA LEU A 232 -19.70 -3.28 0.54
C LEU A 232 -20.51 -2.06 0.08
N THR A 233 -21.23 -1.45 1.02
CA THR A 233 -21.88 -0.15 0.83
C THR A 233 -20.88 1.01 0.97
N ASP A 234 -21.26 2.22 0.53
CA ASP A 234 -20.41 3.42 0.66
C ASP A 234 -20.09 3.75 2.12
N GLN A 235 -21.09 3.63 3.00
CA GLN A 235 -20.93 3.88 4.43
C GLN A 235 -19.93 2.89 5.05
N GLU A 236 -19.96 1.63 4.62
CA GLU A 236 -19.03 0.59 5.10
C GLU A 236 -17.62 0.78 4.55
N ILE A 237 -17.47 1.17 3.29
CA ILE A 237 -16.16 1.50 2.71
C ILE A 237 -15.54 2.68 3.46
N GLY A 238 -16.30 3.75 3.72
CA GLY A 238 -15.83 4.89 4.49
C GLY A 238 -15.45 4.48 5.92
N ALA A 239 -16.29 3.70 6.58
CA ALA A 239 -16.03 3.23 7.95
C ALA A 239 -14.82 2.29 8.04
N LEU A 240 -14.66 1.36 7.11
CA LEU A 240 -13.49 0.49 7.00
C LEU A 240 -12.22 1.32 6.79
N SER A 241 -12.27 2.32 5.91
CA SER A 241 -11.12 3.16 5.60
C SER A 241 -10.70 4.00 6.81
N SER A 242 -11.67 4.56 7.53
CA SER A 242 -11.45 5.28 8.77
C SER A 242 -10.89 4.39 9.88
N TYR A 243 -11.46 3.19 10.07
CA TYR A 243 -10.96 2.22 11.03
C TYR A 243 -9.52 1.78 10.72
N LEU A 244 -9.21 1.51 9.44
CA LEU A 244 -7.88 1.10 9.01
C LEU A 244 -6.84 2.21 9.20
N GLU A 245 -7.21 3.47 8.99
CA GLU A 245 -6.34 4.61 9.27
C GLU A 245 -5.94 4.69 10.74
N GLY A 246 -6.87 4.41 11.67
CA GLY A 246 -6.60 4.35 13.10
C GLY A 246 -6.02 3.02 13.58
N LEU A 247 -6.01 1.96 12.77
CA LEU A 247 -5.56 0.63 13.21
C LEU A 247 -4.02 0.57 13.32
N HIS A 248 -3.49 0.31 14.52
CA HIS A 248 -2.06 0.14 14.73
C HIS A 248 -1.76 -0.68 16.01
N PRO A 249 -0.53 -1.25 16.15
CA PRO A 249 -0.10 -1.86 17.40
C PRO A 249 -0.12 -0.86 18.56
N ALA A 250 -0.73 -1.24 19.70
CA ALA A 250 -0.75 -0.40 20.91
C ALA A 250 0.65 -0.06 21.46
N ALA A 251 1.69 -0.79 21.05
CA ALA A 251 3.07 -0.42 21.39
C ALA A 251 3.50 0.90 20.73
N ASP A 252 2.96 1.21 19.55
CA ASP A 252 3.29 2.42 18.80
C ASP A 252 2.71 3.66 19.50
N ASP A 253 1.55 3.55 20.16
CA ASP A 253 0.99 4.60 21.03
C ASP A 253 1.94 4.95 22.19
N LEU A 254 2.57 3.95 22.80
CA LEU A 254 3.50 4.15 23.91
C LEU A 254 4.76 4.87 23.44
N VAL A 255 5.25 4.54 22.24
CA VAL A 255 6.39 5.21 21.62
C VAL A 255 6.03 6.66 21.24
N ALA A 256 4.85 6.88 20.65
CA ALA A 256 4.37 8.22 20.29
C ALA A 256 4.15 9.09 21.54
N SER A 257 3.54 8.54 22.59
CA SER A 257 3.36 9.21 23.88
C SER A 257 4.70 9.56 24.55
N ALA A 258 5.68 8.65 24.49
CA ALA A 258 7.02 8.90 25.00
C ALA A 258 7.79 9.96 24.19
N ALA A 259 7.62 9.99 22.86
CA ALA A 259 8.21 11.00 21.99
C ALA A 259 7.59 12.39 22.20
N GLY A 260 6.28 12.46 22.46
CA GLY A 260 5.57 13.70 22.84
C GLY A 260 5.83 14.17 24.28
N ALA A 261 6.39 13.30 25.14
CA ALA A 261 6.76 13.61 26.52
C ALA A 261 8.23 14.06 26.69
N ALA A 262 9.04 14.01 25.62
CA ALA A 262 10.34 14.66 25.63
C ALA A 262 10.13 16.18 25.67
N PRO A 263 10.69 16.93 26.65
CA PRO A 263 10.57 18.37 26.65
C PRO A 263 11.21 18.87 25.36
N VAL A 264 10.41 19.53 24.52
CA VAL A 264 10.91 20.30 23.39
C VAL A 264 11.92 21.27 23.97
N ALA A 265 13.21 20.99 23.80
CA ALA A 265 14.25 21.91 24.18
C ALA A 265 13.93 23.22 23.44
N ALA A 266 13.70 24.29 24.20
CA ALA A 266 13.52 25.61 23.63
C ALA A 266 14.67 25.87 22.64
N PRO A 267 14.40 26.45 21.46
CA PRO A 267 15.46 26.76 20.52
C PRO A 267 16.52 27.56 21.27
N ALA A 268 17.78 27.11 21.19
CA ALA A 268 18.89 27.82 21.75
C ALA A 268 18.83 29.26 21.25
N ALA A 269 18.72 30.22 22.17
CA ALA A 269 18.78 31.63 21.84
C ALA A 269 20.02 31.87 20.99
N ALA A 270 19.84 32.52 19.84
CA ALA A 270 20.94 32.89 18.97
C ALA A 270 22.02 33.58 19.80
N ALA A 271 23.24 33.04 19.73
CA ALA A 271 24.39 33.68 20.34
C ALA A 271 24.50 35.11 19.78
N PRO A 272 24.80 36.12 20.62
CA PRO A 272 25.03 37.46 20.12
C PRO A 272 26.24 37.44 19.18
N VAL A 273 26.08 38.05 18.01
CA VAL A 273 27.17 38.30 17.08
C VAL A 273 28.14 39.25 17.77
N ASP A 274 29.34 38.74 18.06
CA ASP A 274 30.47 39.53 18.55
C ASP A 274 30.94 40.46 17.42
N THR A 275 30.59 41.74 17.50
CA THR A 275 31.21 42.78 16.69
C THR A 275 32.54 43.15 17.35
N GLY A 276 33.53 42.28 17.19
CA GLY A 276 34.90 42.57 17.58
C GLY A 276 35.55 43.54 16.60
N GLU A 277 35.83 44.75 17.08
CA GLU A 277 36.70 45.73 16.43
C GLU A 277 38.12 45.14 16.29
N GLU A 278 38.55 44.83 15.07
CA GLU A 278 39.96 44.54 14.79
C GLU A 278 40.74 45.84 14.59
N GLU A 279 41.47 46.22 15.63
CA GLU A 279 42.55 47.22 15.63
C GLU A 279 43.69 46.75 14.71
N ILE A 280 43.68 47.21 13.46
CA ILE A 280 44.79 47.04 12.52
C ILE A 280 45.93 48.01 12.84
N ALA A 281 46.98 47.48 13.47
CA ALA A 281 48.25 48.15 13.68
C ALA A 281 48.96 48.46 12.35
N GLN A 282 49.48 49.69 12.30
CA GLN A 282 50.07 50.36 11.16
C GLN A 282 51.57 50.05 10.99
N THR A 283 51.95 49.46 9.86
CA THR A 283 53.26 49.57 9.17
C THR A 283 52.95 49.24 7.70
N GLY A 284 53.16 50.04 6.66
CA GLY A 284 54.14 51.05 6.31
C GLY A 284 54.21 51.07 4.78
N GLU A 285 54.09 52.26 4.19
CA GLU A 285 54.65 52.71 2.89
C GLU A 285 54.15 52.10 1.55
N GLY A 286 53.66 52.97 0.65
CA GLY A 286 53.64 52.71 -0.81
C GLY A 286 52.46 53.34 -1.57
N GLU A 287 52.72 54.49 -2.18
CA GLU A 287 51.98 55.29 -3.20
C GLU A 287 50.46 55.12 -3.44
N ALA A 288 49.77 56.25 -3.29
CA ALA A 288 48.50 56.57 -3.93
C ALA A 288 48.75 57.25 -5.30
N GLU A 289 47.99 56.86 -6.32
CA GLU A 289 47.74 57.70 -7.49
C GLU A 289 46.23 57.73 -7.78
N SER A 290 45.70 58.94 -7.73
CA SER A 290 44.31 59.34 -7.89
C SER A 290 43.98 59.65 -9.36
N VAL A 291 42.78 59.29 -9.83
CA VAL A 291 42.11 60.06 -10.90
C VAL A 291 40.59 60.06 -10.67
N ASP A 292 40.07 61.27 -10.45
CA ASP A 292 38.68 61.69 -10.47
C ASP A 292 38.01 61.56 -11.86
N ALA A 293 36.66 61.43 -11.90
CA ALA A 293 35.79 62.34 -12.65
C ALA A 293 34.30 61.91 -12.61
N ASP A 294 33.53 62.66 -11.81
CA ASP A 294 32.30 63.40 -12.15
C ASP A 294 31.24 62.92 -13.17
N VAL A 295 30.00 62.86 -12.64
CA VAL A 295 28.77 63.60 -13.07
C VAL A 295 28.00 63.19 -14.33
N ALA A 296 26.75 62.73 -14.15
CA ALA A 296 25.50 63.45 -14.48
C ALA A 296 24.26 62.52 -14.42
N GLY A 297 23.24 62.88 -13.62
CA GLY A 297 21.83 62.51 -13.88
C GLY A 297 21.10 63.70 -14.53
N PRO A 298 19.76 63.86 -14.44
CA PRO A 298 18.65 62.89 -14.25
C PRO A 298 17.48 63.13 -15.26
N ASP A 299 16.37 62.39 -15.13
CA ASP A 299 14.96 62.79 -15.38
C ASP A 299 14.08 61.52 -15.22
N GLU A 300 13.33 61.33 -14.11
CA GLU A 300 11.92 61.73 -13.86
C GLU A 300 10.95 61.28 -14.98
N VAL A 301 9.83 60.57 -14.78
CA VAL A 301 8.64 60.76 -13.91
C VAL A 301 7.88 59.38 -13.89
N ALA A 302 7.50 58.77 -12.76
CA ALA A 302 6.19 58.82 -12.06
C ALA A 302 4.96 58.60 -12.99
N THR A 303 3.84 57.91 -12.72
CA THR A 303 3.01 57.51 -11.55
C THR A 303 1.85 56.67 -12.14
N GLU A 304 1.51 55.47 -11.65
CA GLU A 304 0.47 55.12 -10.64
C GLU A 304 -0.87 54.53 -11.19
N VAL A 305 -1.29 53.40 -10.56
CA VAL A 305 -2.63 52.81 -10.23
C VAL A 305 -3.87 53.08 -11.13
N ASP A 306 -4.80 52.14 -11.39
CA ASP A 306 -5.72 51.48 -10.44
C ASP A 306 -6.69 50.47 -11.12
N ALA A 307 -7.28 49.58 -10.30
CA ALA A 307 -8.60 48.91 -10.32
C ALA A 307 -9.17 48.06 -11.50
N THR A 308 -9.61 46.86 -11.09
CA THR A 308 -10.48 45.77 -11.62
C THR A 308 -11.93 46.17 -12.03
N PRO A 309 -12.86 45.22 -12.37
CA PRO A 309 -12.85 44.01 -13.23
C PRO A 309 -14.07 44.01 -14.21
N ASP A 310 -14.21 43.00 -15.09
CA ASP A 310 -15.53 42.70 -15.68
C ASP A 310 -15.73 41.20 -15.95
N ALA A 311 -16.95 40.76 -15.67
CA ALA A 311 -17.45 39.39 -15.73
C ALA A 311 -18.21 39.15 -17.04
N GLN A 312 -18.10 37.95 -17.63
CA GLN A 312 -19.11 37.45 -18.58
C GLN A 312 -19.38 35.96 -18.35
N ASP A 313 -20.67 35.67 -18.34
CA ASP A 313 -21.42 34.47 -17.94
C ASP A 313 -21.54 33.40 -19.06
N PRO A 314 -22.20 32.25 -18.81
CA PRO A 314 -21.87 30.95 -19.39
C PRO A 314 -22.67 30.54 -20.64
N VAL A 315 -22.18 29.51 -21.34
CA VAL A 315 -22.83 28.85 -22.47
C VAL A 315 -23.66 27.64 -22.00
N THR A 316 -24.96 27.67 -22.31
CA THR A 316 -25.92 26.55 -22.18
C THR A 316 -25.89 25.67 -23.45
N PRO A 317 -25.99 24.33 -23.36
CA PRO A 317 -26.20 23.47 -24.53
C PRO A 317 -27.70 23.26 -24.85
N PRO A 318 -28.08 22.92 -26.10
CA PRO A 318 -29.46 22.68 -26.47
C PRO A 318 -29.88 21.21 -26.32
N GLU A 319 -31.10 21.00 -25.82
CA GLU A 319 -31.90 19.78 -25.99
C GLU A 319 -32.76 19.85 -27.27
N GLN A 320 -33.23 18.66 -27.70
CA GLN A 320 -34.23 18.28 -28.72
C GLN A 320 -33.59 17.50 -29.90
N GLU A 321 -34.06 16.31 -30.32
CA GLU A 321 -35.34 15.58 -30.15
C GLU A 321 -35.12 14.06 -29.94
#